data_AF-A0A512M2Z1-F1
#
_entry.id   AF-A0A512M2Z1-F1
#
_cell.length_a   1.000
_cell.length_b   1.000
_cell.length_c   1.000
_cell.angle_alpha   90.00
_cell.angle_beta   90.00
_cell.angle_gamma   90.00
#
_symmetry.space_group_name_H-M   'P 1'
#
loop_
_entity.id
_entity.type
_entity.pdbx_description
1 polymer ?
#
loop_
_entity_poly.entity_id
_entity_poly.type
_entity_poly.pdbx_seq_one_letter_code
_entity_poly.pdbx_strand_id
1 'polypeptide(L)'
;MRQVPENEFSGPALTEGGGLLHTPATLSIGQPIEWESYMEDGLGPAKMAVFEMAKGSYFSIQYVELGPKDALIFYVMRGDVAQHADDVLMALGLTSRDLGWLADGVQLKPVHLIRQDDNGVQFHAGDFPCRADAEAAIVRLAAGAHKQAYFVEPITGKGPSLRFSDDFRSPPSIVPE
;
A
#
# COMPACT_ATOMS: atom_id res chain seq x y z
N MET A 1 10.45 5.19 -7.89
CA MET A 1 9.81 3.99 -8.46
C MET A 1 9.88 4.10 -9.97
N ARG A 2 10.06 2.99 -10.68
CA ARG A 2 10.15 2.94 -12.14
C ARG A 2 9.26 1.80 -12.64
N GLN A 3 8.53 2.01 -13.73
CA GLN A 3 7.81 0.92 -14.37
C GLN A 3 8.77 0.08 -15.22
N VAL A 4 8.60 -1.25 -15.19
CA VAL A 4 9.42 -2.21 -15.93
C VAL A 4 8.51 -2.99 -16.88
N PRO A 5 8.87 -3.12 -18.18
CA PRO A 5 8.17 -4.01 -19.10
C PRO A 5 8.16 -5.45 -18.58
N GLU A 6 7.08 -6.19 -18.79
CA GLU A 6 6.95 -7.57 -18.29
C GLU A 6 8.05 -8.47 -18.85
N ASN A 7 8.36 -8.34 -20.14
CA ASN A 7 9.40 -9.11 -20.82
C ASN A 7 10.84 -8.82 -20.29
N GLU A 8 11.03 -7.71 -19.58
CA GLU A 8 12.29 -7.34 -18.93
C GLU A 8 12.32 -7.76 -17.45
N PHE A 9 11.18 -8.15 -16.88
CA PHE A 9 11.11 -8.62 -15.50
C PHE A 9 11.72 -10.03 -15.36
N SER A 10 12.95 -10.06 -14.85
CA SER A 10 13.66 -11.28 -14.42
C SER A 10 13.75 -11.38 -12.90
N GLY A 11 12.91 -10.62 -12.19
CA GLY A 11 12.93 -10.49 -10.74
C GLY A 11 12.46 -11.75 -10.00
N PRO A 12 12.53 -11.72 -8.66
CA PRO A 12 12.11 -12.85 -7.84
C PRO A 12 10.62 -13.14 -8.02
N ALA A 13 10.23 -14.38 -7.71
CA ALA A 13 8.82 -14.77 -7.73
C ALA A 13 8.00 -13.85 -6.80
N LEU A 14 6.93 -13.29 -7.35
CA LEU A 14 5.97 -12.49 -6.61
C LEU A 14 4.93 -13.39 -5.93
N THR A 15 4.27 -12.85 -4.91
CA THR A 15 3.19 -13.47 -4.15
C THR A 15 2.13 -12.42 -3.85
N GLU A 16 0.92 -12.85 -3.53
CA GLU A 16 -0.20 -11.97 -3.32
C GLU A 16 0.03 -11.06 -2.11
N GLY A 17 -0.11 -9.74 -2.30
CA GLY A 17 0.04 -8.74 -1.25
C GLY A 17 -1.32 -8.26 -0.74
N GLY A 18 -2.27 -7.99 -1.63
CA GLY A 18 -3.61 -7.54 -1.27
C GLY A 18 -4.43 -7.05 -2.46
N GLY A 19 -5.69 -6.73 -2.19
CA GLY A 19 -6.62 -6.11 -3.13
C GLY A 19 -6.81 -4.62 -2.85
N LEU A 20 -6.94 -3.82 -3.90
CA LEU A 20 -7.15 -2.37 -3.84
C LEU A 20 -8.59 -2.01 -4.20
N LEU A 21 -9.16 -1.05 -3.48
CA LEU A 21 -10.46 -0.41 -3.77
C LEU A 21 -10.34 0.68 -4.83
N HIS A 22 -9.44 0.48 -5.79
CA HIS A 22 -9.14 1.43 -6.86
C HIS A 22 -9.40 0.81 -8.22
N THR A 23 -9.68 1.68 -9.19
CA THR A 23 -9.63 1.31 -10.60
C THR A 23 -8.30 1.76 -11.21
N PRO A 24 -7.84 1.13 -12.31
CA PRO A 24 -6.64 1.56 -13.03
C PRO A 24 -6.59 3.06 -13.33
N ALA A 25 -7.74 3.66 -13.68
CA ALA A 25 -7.84 5.09 -14.01
C ALA A 25 -7.68 6.03 -12.80
N THR A 26 -7.87 5.51 -11.58
CA THR A 26 -7.75 6.29 -10.33
C THR A 26 -6.38 6.17 -9.68
N LEU A 27 -5.57 5.19 -10.08
CA LEU A 27 -4.20 5.06 -9.57
C LEU A 27 -3.32 6.18 -10.13
N SER A 28 -2.60 6.86 -9.25
CA SER A 28 -1.62 7.89 -9.60
C SER A 28 -0.29 7.53 -8.97
N ILE A 29 0.74 7.40 -9.80
CA ILE A 29 2.08 7.02 -9.35
C ILE A 29 3.15 8.04 -9.75
N GLY A 30 2.73 9.30 -9.97
CA GLY A 30 3.60 10.38 -10.47
C GLY A 30 4.01 10.24 -11.95
N GLN A 31 3.58 9.15 -12.60
CA GLN A 31 3.75 8.87 -14.03
C GLN A 31 2.50 8.13 -14.56
N PRO A 32 2.20 8.19 -15.86
CA PRO A 32 1.21 7.31 -16.47
C PRO A 32 1.59 5.84 -16.26
N ILE A 33 0.59 4.98 -16.01
CA ILE A 33 0.79 3.52 -15.96
C ILE A 33 0.58 2.95 -17.36
N GLU A 34 1.59 2.27 -17.89
CA GLU A 34 1.52 1.56 -19.16
C GLU A 34 1.01 0.13 -18.93
N TRP A 35 -0.26 -0.14 -19.20
CA TRP A 35 -0.86 -1.45 -18.92
C TRP A 35 -0.58 -2.46 -20.04
N GLU A 36 -0.02 -3.61 -19.68
CA GLU A 36 0.14 -4.76 -20.58
C GLU A 36 -1.10 -5.65 -20.49
N SER A 37 -1.74 -5.93 -21.62
CA SER A 37 -2.98 -6.72 -21.67
C SER A 37 -2.67 -8.19 -21.95
N TYR A 38 -3.32 -9.08 -21.22
CA TYR A 38 -3.15 -10.53 -21.35
C TYR A 38 -4.46 -11.27 -21.05
N MET A 39 -4.46 -12.60 -21.24
CA MET A 39 -5.59 -13.47 -20.90
C MET A 39 -5.24 -14.25 -19.64
N GLU A 40 -5.94 -13.96 -18.55
CA GLU A 40 -5.84 -14.68 -17.29
C GLU A 40 -6.68 -15.96 -17.36
N ASP A 41 -6.06 -17.09 -17.01
CA ASP A 41 -6.70 -18.40 -17.14
C ASP A 41 -7.92 -18.49 -16.22
N GLY A 42 -9.08 -18.87 -16.79
CA GLY A 42 -10.34 -18.95 -16.08
C GLY A 42 -11.00 -17.61 -15.68
N LEU A 43 -10.32 -16.46 -15.83
CA LEU A 43 -10.83 -15.14 -15.43
C LEU A 43 -11.04 -14.18 -16.61
N GLY A 44 -10.41 -14.42 -17.76
CA GLY A 44 -10.62 -13.65 -18.97
C GLY A 44 -9.61 -12.51 -19.16
N PRO A 45 -9.99 -11.41 -19.85
CA PRO A 45 -9.08 -10.30 -20.09
C PRO A 45 -8.57 -9.68 -18.80
N ALA A 46 -7.25 -9.47 -18.74
CA ALA A 46 -6.59 -8.85 -17.62
C ALA A 46 -5.53 -7.87 -18.11
N LYS A 47 -5.11 -6.98 -17.20
CA LYS A 47 -4.05 -6.01 -17.43
C LYS A 47 -3.06 -6.08 -16.30
N MET A 48 -1.77 -5.89 -16.59
CA MET A 48 -0.75 -5.82 -15.57
C MET A 48 0.26 -4.71 -15.80
N ALA A 49 0.91 -4.30 -14.72
CA ALA A 49 2.06 -3.42 -14.73
C ALA A 49 3.03 -3.85 -13.62
N VAL A 50 4.33 -3.88 -13.94
CA VAL A 50 5.39 -4.24 -12.99
C VAL A 50 6.20 -3.01 -12.62
N PHE A 51 6.53 -2.87 -11.35
CA PHE A 51 7.23 -1.71 -10.82
C PHE A 51 8.45 -2.14 -10.02
N GLU A 52 9.56 -1.43 -10.26
CA GLU A 52 10.75 -1.45 -9.44
C GLU A 52 10.68 -0.30 -8.42
N MET A 53 10.65 -0.68 -7.15
CA MET A 53 10.74 0.19 -5.99
C MET A 53 12.21 0.44 -5.59
N ALA A 54 12.42 1.24 -4.55
CA ALA A 54 13.77 1.50 -4.06
C ALA A 54 14.48 0.21 -3.64
N LYS A 55 15.83 0.21 -3.73
CA LYS A 55 16.70 -0.91 -3.32
C LYS A 55 16.45 -2.24 -4.09
N GLY A 56 15.94 -2.16 -5.32
CA GLY A 56 15.73 -3.34 -6.18
C GLY A 56 14.58 -4.24 -5.75
N SER A 57 13.62 -3.69 -4.98
CA SER A 57 12.38 -4.39 -4.66
C SER A 57 11.36 -4.25 -5.78
N TYR A 58 10.48 -5.23 -5.95
CA TYR A 58 9.48 -5.24 -7.02
C TYR A 58 8.08 -5.48 -6.49
N PHE A 59 7.10 -4.95 -7.21
CA PHE A 59 5.71 -5.38 -7.12
C PHE A 59 5.06 -5.31 -8.49
N SER A 60 3.97 -6.02 -8.67
CA SER A 60 3.10 -5.86 -9.84
C SER A 60 1.71 -5.46 -9.38
N ILE A 61 0.97 -4.78 -10.24
CA ILE A 61 -0.46 -4.58 -10.11
C ILE A 61 -1.12 -5.32 -11.27
N GLN A 62 -2.10 -6.15 -10.95
CA GLN A 62 -2.96 -6.81 -11.91
C GLN A 62 -4.38 -6.29 -11.77
N TYR A 63 -5.02 -6.04 -12.89
CA TYR A 63 -6.41 -5.66 -13.01
C TYR A 63 -7.14 -6.75 -13.78
N VAL A 64 -8.14 -7.36 -13.16
CA VAL A 64 -8.94 -8.43 -13.77
C VAL A 64 -10.34 -7.90 -14.07
N GLU A 65 -10.75 -7.99 -15.33
CA GLU A 65 -12.07 -7.54 -15.80
C GLU A 65 -13.12 -8.64 -15.55
N LEU A 66 -13.79 -8.57 -14.41
CA LEU A 66 -14.80 -9.55 -13.97
C LEU A 66 -16.24 -9.04 -14.14
N GLY A 67 -16.43 -7.88 -14.79
CA GLY A 67 -17.74 -7.26 -15.02
C GLY A 67 -18.18 -6.41 -13.83
N PRO A 68 -19.26 -6.72 -13.09
CA PRO A 68 -19.67 -5.94 -11.92
C PRO A 68 -18.73 -6.10 -10.71
N LYS A 69 -17.62 -6.83 -10.85
CA LYS A 69 -16.71 -7.22 -9.78
C LYS A 69 -15.24 -7.10 -10.17
N ASP A 70 -14.89 -6.13 -11.01
CA ASP A 70 -13.50 -5.90 -11.38
C ASP A 70 -12.61 -5.81 -10.13
N ALA A 71 -11.43 -6.41 -10.20
CA ALA A 71 -10.51 -6.52 -9.09
C ALA A 71 -9.17 -5.93 -9.47
N LEU A 72 -8.60 -5.15 -8.57
CA LEU A 72 -7.24 -4.65 -8.68
C LEU A 72 -6.43 -5.27 -7.55
N ILE A 73 -5.40 -6.03 -7.89
CA ILE A 73 -4.62 -6.84 -6.97
C ILE A 73 -3.17 -6.42 -7.13
N PHE A 74 -2.44 -6.26 -6.04
CA PHE A 74 -0.99 -6.11 -6.12
C PHE A 74 -0.28 -7.34 -5.56
N TYR A 75 0.78 -7.74 -6.26
CA TYR A 75 1.65 -8.83 -5.88
C TYR A 75 3.01 -8.25 -5.50
N VAL A 76 3.57 -8.73 -4.40
CA VAL A 76 4.85 -8.28 -3.85
C VAL A 76 5.87 -9.40 -3.85
N MET A 77 7.14 -9.09 -3.65
CA MET A 77 8.15 -10.14 -3.50
C MET A 77 7.85 -11.05 -2.31
N ARG A 78 8.19 -12.34 -2.43
CA ARG A 78 8.19 -13.27 -1.29
C ARG A 78 9.12 -12.78 -0.19
N GLY A 79 8.76 -13.07 1.07
CA GLY A 79 9.51 -12.67 2.25
C GLY A 79 8.60 -11.97 3.26
N ASP A 80 8.99 -10.78 3.68
CA ASP A 80 8.19 -9.94 4.59
C ASP A 80 7.06 -9.25 3.81
N VAL A 81 6.00 -10.01 3.51
CA VAL A 81 4.86 -9.55 2.70
C VAL A 81 4.20 -8.31 3.31
N ALA A 82 4.12 -8.23 4.64
CA ALA A 82 3.58 -7.06 5.33
C ALA A 82 4.40 -5.79 5.06
N GLN A 83 5.73 -5.88 5.13
CA GLN A 83 6.61 -4.75 4.81
C GLN A 83 6.46 -4.35 3.34
N HIS A 84 6.47 -5.31 2.42
CA HIS A 84 6.34 -4.99 1.00
C HIS A 84 4.97 -4.42 0.66
N ALA A 85 3.88 -4.88 1.28
CA ALA A 85 2.55 -4.31 1.09
C ALA A 85 2.49 -2.83 1.55
N ASP A 86 3.10 -2.52 2.70
CA ASP A 86 3.23 -1.14 3.17
C ASP A 86 4.09 -0.28 2.22
N ASP A 87 5.19 -0.84 1.69
CA ASP A 87 6.02 -0.18 0.67
C ASP A 87 5.23 0.13 -0.61
N VAL A 88 4.37 -0.79 -1.06
CA VAL A 88 3.48 -0.57 -2.22
C VAL A 88 2.49 0.55 -1.93
N LEU A 89 1.80 0.52 -0.78
CA LEU A 89 0.85 1.57 -0.42
C LEU A 89 1.52 2.96 -0.45
N MET A 90 2.69 3.10 0.18
CA MET A 90 3.46 4.35 0.12
C MET A 90 3.86 4.73 -1.30
N ALA A 91 4.35 3.78 -2.10
CA ALA A 91 4.81 4.04 -3.46
C ALA A 91 3.66 4.50 -4.38
N LEU A 92 2.44 4.05 -4.11
CA LEU A 92 1.21 4.45 -4.80
C LEU A 92 0.53 5.68 -4.18
N GLY A 93 1.07 6.23 -3.08
CA GLY A 93 0.44 7.34 -2.36
C GLY A 93 -0.89 6.96 -1.71
N LEU A 94 -1.07 5.68 -1.40
CA LEU A 94 -2.27 5.09 -0.80
C LEU A 94 -2.08 4.85 0.70
N THR A 95 -3.17 4.49 1.35
CA THR A 95 -3.27 4.17 2.79
C THR A 95 -3.92 2.81 2.98
N SER A 96 -3.94 2.28 4.21
CA SER A 96 -4.66 1.02 4.49
C SER A 96 -6.16 1.08 4.16
N ARG A 97 -6.76 2.28 4.09
CA ARG A 97 -8.18 2.45 3.70
C ARG A 97 -8.46 2.14 2.24
N ASP A 98 -7.42 2.11 1.42
CA ASP A 98 -7.51 1.83 0.00
C ASP A 98 -7.42 0.32 -0.28
N LEU A 99 -7.26 -0.51 0.76
CA LEU A 99 -7.28 -1.96 0.69
C LEU A 99 -8.72 -2.50 0.77
N GLY A 100 -9.04 -3.51 -0.03
CA GLY A 100 -10.25 -4.32 0.14
C GLY A 100 -9.99 -5.58 0.98
N TRP A 101 -8.78 -6.12 0.91
CA TRP A 101 -8.29 -7.28 1.66
C TRP A 101 -6.76 -7.36 1.61
N LEU A 102 -6.18 -8.19 2.47
CA LEU A 102 -4.76 -8.61 2.45
C LEU A 102 -4.68 -10.13 2.40
N ALA A 103 -3.58 -10.64 1.84
CA ALA A 103 -3.35 -12.08 1.78
C ALA A 103 -3.37 -12.72 3.18
N ASP A 104 -3.80 -13.98 3.25
CA ASP A 104 -4.01 -14.68 4.51
C ASP A 104 -2.75 -14.68 5.40
N GLY A 105 -2.95 -14.33 6.67
CA GLY A 105 -1.86 -14.26 7.66
C GLY A 105 -0.98 -13.01 7.56
N VAL A 106 -1.20 -12.12 6.58
CA VAL A 106 -0.51 -10.84 6.49
C VAL A 106 -1.15 -9.84 7.44
N GLN A 107 -0.34 -9.24 8.31
CA GLN A 107 -0.74 -8.13 9.17
C GLN A 107 0.22 -6.97 8.96
N LEU A 108 -0.31 -5.79 8.65
CA LEU A 108 0.51 -4.59 8.56
C LEU A 108 1.12 -4.27 9.93
N LYS A 109 2.29 -3.61 9.89
CA LYS A 109 3.07 -3.33 11.09
C LYS A 109 2.67 -1.96 11.65
N PRO A 110 2.01 -1.90 12.82
CA PRO A 110 1.55 -0.64 13.38
C PRO A 110 2.74 0.26 13.77
N VAL A 111 2.53 1.56 13.70
CA VAL A 111 3.55 2.58 13.95
C VAL A 111 3.02 3.75 14.79
N HIS A 112 3.90 4.32 15.58
CA HIS A 112 3.70 5.62 16.23
C HIS A 112 4.10 6.74 15.27
N LEU A 113 3.28 7.78 15.20
CA LEU A 113 3.68 9.06 14.66
C LEU A 113 4.13 9.97 15.80
N ILE A 114 5.38 10.41 15.74
CA ILE A 114 5.98 11.33 16.71
C ILE A 114 6.17 12.68 16.04
N ARG A 115 5.71 13.75 16.69
CA ARG A 115 5.91 15.13 16.28
C ARG A 115 6.93 15.80 17.18
N GLN A 116 7.92 16.46 16.61
CA GLN A 116 8.90 17.26 17.35
C GLN A 116 8.67 18.75 17.06
N ASP A 117 8.60 19.55 18.13
CA ASP A 117 8.53 21.01 18.03
C ASP A 117 9.90 21.65 17.77
N ASP A 118 9.92 22.97 17.68
CA ASP A 118 11.12 23.78 17.43
C ASP A 118 12.10 23.80 18.61
N ASN A 119 11.65 23.45 19.82
CA ASN A 119 12.49 23.28 21.00
C ASN A 119 13.05 21.86 21.13
N GLY A 120 12.75 20.98 20.17
CA GLY A 120 13.20 19.60 20.16
C GLY A 120 12.36 18.66 21.04
N VAL A 121 11.25 19.13 21.61
CA VAL A 121 10.35 18.31 22.44
C VAL A 121 9.51 17.41 21.55
N GLN A 122 9.50 16.11 21.85
CA GLN A 122 8.76 15.11 21.12
C GLN A 122 7.41 14.83 21.77
N PHE A 123 6.38 14.72 20.93
CA PHE A 123 5.00 14.44 21.31
C PHE A 123 4.45 13.30 20.47
N HIS A 124 3.71 12.39 21.09
CA HIS A 124 2.93 11.40 20.38
C HIS A 124 1.77 12.08 19.65
N ALA A 125 1.70 11.89 18.33
CA ALA A 125 0.70 12.50 17.46
C ALA A 125 -0.39 11.50 17.02
N GLY A 126 -0.14 10.19 17.15
CA GLY A 126 -1.14 9.16 16.90
C GLY A 126 -0.53 7.80 16.60
N ASP A 127 -1.38 6.77 16.64
CA ASP A 127 -1.04 5.41 16.25
C ASP A 127 -1.73 5.06 14.94
N PHE A 128 -0.99 4.42 14.05
CA PHE A 128 -1.43 4.10 12.70
C PHE A 128 -1.19 2.62 12.39
N PRO A 129 -2.07 1.99 11.59
CA PRO A 129 -1.96 0.56 11.29
C PRO A 129 -0.74 0.20 10.43
N CYS A 130 -0.19 1.17 9.70
CA CYS A 130 1.05 1.01 8.94
C CYS A 130 1.76 2.35 8.71
N ARG A 131 2.97 2.30 8.13
CA ARG A 131 3.74 3.50 7.83
C ARG A 131 3.07 4.35 6.76
N ALA A 132 2.44 3.76 5.75
CA ALA A 132 1.74 4.52 4.71
C ALA A 132 0.65 5.44 5.29
N ASP A 133 -0.12 4.96 6.27
CA ASP A 133 -1.11 5.78 6.99
C ASP A 133 -0.47 6.93 7.78
N ALA A 134 0.64 6.67 8.47
CA ALA A 134 1.38 7.69 9.22
C ALA A 134 1.98 8.77 8.30
N GLU A 135 2.57 8.37 7.16
CA GLU A 135 3.10 9.29 6.16
C GLU A 135 2.00 10.16 5.54
N ALA A 136 0.84 9.58 5.23
CA ALA A 136 -0.32 10.35 4.77
C ALA A 136 -0.79 11.36 5.83
N ALA A 137 -0.72 11.02 7.12
CA ALA A 137 -1.01 11.94 8.20
C ALA A 137 0.04 13.06 8.30
N ILE A 138 1.34 12.75 8.14
CA ILE A 138 2.42 13.74 8.09
C ILE A 138 2.15 14.76 6.98
N VAL A 139 1.83 14.32 5.76
CA VAL A 139 1.55 15.22 4.63
C VAL A 139 0.40 16.18 4.96
N ARG A 140 -0.68 15.69 5.60
CA ARG A 140 -1.82 16.52 6.03
C ARG A 140 -1.42 17.52 7.12
N LEU A 141 -0.65 17.09 8.11
CA LEU A 141 -0.22 17.95 9.22
C LEU A 141 0.80 19.00 8.76
N ALA A 142 1.68 18.64 7.83
CA ALA A 142 2.69 19.52 7.23
C ALA A 142 2.11 20.56 6.25
N ALA A 143 0.86 20.38 5.80
CA ALA A 143 0.15 21.41 5.04
C ALA A 143 -0.17 22.68 5.87
N GLY A 144 -0.01 22.63 7.20
CA GLY A 144 -0.08 23.79 8.07
C GLY A 144 1.13 24.73 7.95
N ALA A 145 0.97 25.99 8.35
CA ALA A 145 2.00 27.03 8.19
C ALA A 145 3.21 26.91 9.14
N HIS A 146 3.20 25.97 10.10
CA HIS A 146 4.26 25.81 11.09
C HIS A 146 5.19 24.65 10.73
N LYS A 147 6.48 24.95 10.61
CA LYS A 147 7.52 23.96 10.34
C LYS A 147 7.70 23.07 11.57
N GLN A 148 7.23 21.83 11.48
CA GLN A 148 7.38 20.80 12.51
C GLN A 148 8.11 19.61 11.92
N ALA A 149 8.89 18.90 12.74
CA ALA A 149 9.53 17.66 12.35
C ALA A 149 8.63 16.48 12.77
N TYR A 150 8.60 15.44 11.95
CA TYR A 150 7.81 14.23 12.19
C TYR A 150 8.69 13.00 12.02
N PHE A 151 8.44 11.98 12.84
CA PHE A 151 9.14 10.71 12.83
C PHE A 151 8.12 9.58 12.93
N VAL A 152 8.39 8.47 12.24
CA VAL A 152 7.58 7.25 12.33
C VAL A 152 8.40 6.18 13.04
N GLU A 153 7.86 5.64 14.12
CA GLU A 153 8.51 4.62 14.95
C GLU A 153 7.67 3.33 15.00
N PRO A 154 8.28 2.14 14.90
CA PRO A 154 7.54 0.89 15.00
C PRO A 154 6.87 0.71 16.38
N ILE A 155 5.63 0.23 16.40
CA ILE A 155 4.99 -0.25 17.63
C ILE A 155 5.51 -1.67 17.88
N THR A 156 6.26 -1.87 18.97
CA THR A 156 6.85 -3.17 19.33
C THR A 156 5.87 -4.09 20.06
N GLY A 157 4.78 -3.51 20.55
CA GLY A 157 3.70 -4.22 21.19
C GLY A 157 2.55 -4.47 20.24
N LYS A 158 1.41 -4.59 20.89
CA LYS A 158 0.11 -4.65 20.29
C LYS A 158 -0.20 -3.21 19.79
N GLY A 159 -0.82 -3.06 18.62
CA GLY A 159 -1.13 -1.76 18.01
C GLY A 159 -2.36 -1.81 17.12
N PRO A 160 -2.81 -0.67 16.55
CA PRO A 160 -4.02 -0.63 15.73
C PRO A 160 -3.93 -1.63 14.57
N SER A 161 -5.02 -2.36 14.36
CA SER A 161 -5.11 -3.41 13.34
C SER A 161 -6.25 -3.14 12.37
N LEU A 162 -6.23 -3.85 11.23
CA LEU A 162 -7.28 -3.74 10.22
C LEU A 162 -8.29 -4.87 10.38
N ARG A 163 -9.57 -4.51 10.29
CA ARG A 163 -10.66 -5.45 10.10
C ARG A 163 -11.29 -5.21 8.73
N PHE A 164 -11.11 -6.16 7.82
CA PHE A 164 -11.71 -6.13 6.49
C PHE A 164 -13.20 -6.41 6.54
N SER A 165 -13.90 -5.84 5.57
CA SER A 165 -15.32 -6.07 5.33
C SER A 165 -15.53 -7.43 4.66
N ASP A 166 -16.64 -8.09 4.96
CA ASP A 166 -17.00 -9.37 4.30
C ASP A 166 -17.34 -9.19 2.81
N ASP A 167 -17.58 -7.94 2.38
CA ASP A 167 -17.89 -7.60 0.99
C ASP A 167 -16.66 -7.31 0.12
N PHE A 168 -15.48 -7.14 0.74
CA PHE A 168 -14.19 -6.79 0.11
C PHE A 168 -14.22 -5.53 -0.76
N ARG A 169 -15.25 -4.70 -0.58
CA ARG A 169 -15.54 -3.48 -1.37
C ARG A 169 -15.56 -2.23 -0.50
N SER A 170 -15.75 -2.43 0.81
CA SER A 170 -15.72 -1.38 1.79
C SER A 170 -14.32 -1.28 2.41
N PRO A 171 -13.81 -0.06 2.64
CA PRO A 171 -12.56 0.14 3.36
C PRO A 171 -12.52 -0.62 4.69
N PRO A 172 -11.37 -1.14 5.11
CA PRO A 172 -11.25 -1.79 6.40
C PRO A 172 -11.54 -0.80 7.52
N SER A 173 -12.12 -1.32 8.60
CA SER A 173 -12.21 -0.59 9.85
C SER A 173 -10.89 -0.70 10.60
N ILE A 174 -10.40 0.41 11.14
CA ILE A 174 -9.27 0.40 12.07
C ILE A 174 -9.81 0.00 13.43
N VAL A 175 -9.29 -1.11 13.96
CA VAL A 175 -9.58 -1.58 15.31
C VAL A 175 -8.49 -1.01 16.21
N PRO A 176 -8.80 0.00 17.05
CA PRO A 176 -7.86 0.43 18.07
C PRO A 176 -7.69 -0.68 19.10
N GLU A 177 -6.58 -0.64 19.83
CA GLU A 177 -6.37 -1.54 20.95
C GLU A 177 -6.87 -1.03 22.29
#